data_AF-A0A957CJU9-F1
#
_entry.id   AF-A0A957CJU9-F1
#
_cell.length_a   1.000
_cell.length_b   1.000
_cell.length_c   1.000
_cell.angle_alpha   90.00
_cell.angle_beta   90.00
_cell.angle_gamma   90.00
#
_symmetry.space_group_name_H-M   'P 1'
#
loop_
_entity.id
_entity.type
_entity.pdbx_description
1 polymer ?
#
loop_
_entity_poly.entity_id
_entity_poly.type
_entity_poly.pdbx_seq_one_letter_code
_entity_poly.pdbx_strand_id
1 'polypeptide(L)'
;MREHFSGFYPKNQVDISKIWAESIFVLDANVLLNMYRYSESVKENLLQVLSTISERLWIPHQAALEYQQNRLTVISEQLKKFSDVKKIINDMENGVQNSF
;
A
#
# COMPACT_ATOMS: atom_id res chain seq x y z
N MET A 1 -6.58 5.14 -31.10
CA MET A 1 -6.98 5.42 -29.70
C MET A 1 -7.26 4.16 -28.89
N ARG A 2 -8.12 3.23 -29.35
CA ARG A 2 -8.44 2.00 -28.59
C ARG A 2 -7.24 1.10 -28.29
N GLU A 3 -6.28 0.99 -29.20
CA GLU A 3 -5.10 0.13 -29.02
C GLU A 3 -4.15 0.67 -27.93
N HIS A 4 -3.82 1.96 -27.98
CA HIS A 4 -2.91 2.58 -27.00
C HIS A 4 -3.52 2.73 -25.60
N PHE A 5 -4.84 2.81 -25.50
CA PHE A 5 -5.56 3.00 -24.24
C PHE A 5 -6.49 1.82 -23.94
N SER A 6 -6.05 0.61 -24.26
CA SER A 6 -6.89 -0.60 -24.15
C SER A 6 -7.42 -0.88 -22.73
N GLY A 7 -6.77 -0.34 -21.70
CA GLY A 7 -7.23 -0.43 -20.30
C GLY A 7 -8.49 0.37 -19.99
N PHE A 8 -8.87 1.35 -20.82
CA PHE A 8 -10.10 2.13 -20.64
C PHE A 8 -11.34 1.46 -21.26
N TYR A 9 -11.17 0.32 -21.94
CA TYR A 9 -12.26 -0.37 -22.62
C TYR A 9 -12.55 -1.71 -21.94
N PRO A 10 -13.83 -2.12 -21.81
CA PRO A 10 -14.19 -3.39 -21.20
C PRO A 10 -13.57 -4.56 -21.94
N LYS A 11 -13.08 -5.54 -21.19
CA LYS A 11 -12.54 -6.80 -21.70
C LYS A 11 -13.46 -7.95 -21.27
N ASN A 12 -13.57 -8.97 -22.11
CA ASN A 12 -14.32 -10.17 -21.73
C ASN A 12 -13.52 -10.99 -20.70
N GLN A 13 -14.14 -11.99 -20.08
CA GLN A 13 -13.48 -12.80 -19.05
C GLN A 13 -12.26 -13.56 -19.58
N VAL A 14 -12.29 -14.02 -20.83
CA VAL A 14 -11.18 -14.76 -21.46
C VAL A 14 -9.95 -13.87 -21.56
N ASP A 15 -10.13 -12.61 -22.01
CA ASP A 15 -9.08 -11.62 -22.13
C ASP A 15 -8.51 -11.22 -20.77
N ILE A 16 -9.36 -11.10 -19.74
CA ILE A 16 -8.93 -10.81 -18.37
C ILE A 16 -8.05 -11.96 -17.85
N SER A 17 -8.50 -13.20 -17.95
CA SER A 17 -7.72 -14.37 -17.51
C SER A 17 -6.37 -14.45 -18.20
N LYS A 18 -6.33 -14.16 -19.51
CA LYS A 18 -5.09 -14.11 -20.28
C LYS A 18 -4.14 -13.02 -19.79
N ILE A 19 -4.65 -11.82 -19.55
CA ILE A 19 -3.86 -10.71 -18.98
C ILE A 19 -3.27 -11.11 -17.63
N TRP A 20 -4.05 -11.70 -16.73
CA TRP A 20 -3.55 -12.13 -15.43
C TRP A 20 -2.49 -13.22 -15.53
N ALA A 21 -2.58 -14.12 -16.51
CA ALA A 21 -1.62 -15.21 -16.72
C ALA A 21 -0.30 -14.73 -17.35
N GLU A 22 -0.35 -13.74 -18.25
CA GLU A 22 0.78 -13.40 -19.12
C GLU A 22 1.45 -12.05 -18.79
N SER A 23 0.78 -11.16 -18.06
CA SER A 23 1.30 -9.79 -17.86
C SER A 23 2.45 -9.70 -16.86
N ILE A 24 3.25 -8.65 -17.01
CA ILE A 24 4.19 -8.16 -15.98
C ILE A 24 3.41 -7.22 -15.05
N PHE A 25 3.53 -7.44 -13.75
CA PHE A 25 2.98 -6.58 -12.72
C PHE A 25 4.01 -5.54 -12.31
N VAL A 26 3.68 -4.28 -12.58
CA VAL A 26 4.55 -3.15 -12.28
C VAL A 26 4.06 -2.48 -11.00
N LEU A 27 4.88 -2.48 -9.96
CA LEU A 27 4.53 -1.81 -8.70
C LEU A 27 4.87 -0.32 -8.74
N ASP A 28 3.95 0.47 -8.20
CA ASP A 28 4.16 1.87 -7.90
C ASP A 28 4.75 2.05 -6.48
N ALA A 29 5.40 3.18 -6.23
CA ALA A 29 6.00 3.53 -4.95
C ALA A 29 4.96 3.51 -3.82
N ASN A 30 3.72 3.93 -4.11
CA ASN A 30 2.66 3.98 -3.11
C ASN A 30 2.33 2.61 -2.50
N VAL A 31 2.41 1.53 -3.28
CA VAL A 31 2.16 0.16 -2.82
C VAL A 31 3.20 -0.22 -1.76
N LEU A 32 4.47 0.08 -2.06
CA LEU A 32 5.60 -0.17 -1.16
C LEU A 32 5.52 0.69 0.11
N LEU A 33 5.20 1.98 -0.04
CA LEU A 33 5.08 2.90 1.10
C LEU A 33 3.91 2.53 2.01
N ASN A 34 2.79 2.09 1.44
CA ASN A 34 1.60 1.71 2.21
C ASN A 34 1.82 0.48 3.09
N MET A 35 2.81 -0.37 2.79
CA MET A 35 3.20 -1.46 3.69
C MET A 35 3.53 -0.96 5.10
N TYR A 36 4.10 0.24 5.26
CA TYR A 36 4.37 0.82 6.59
C TYR A 36 3.11 1.30 7.32
N ARG A 37 2.00 1.53 6.60
CA ARG A 37 0.73 2.01 7.15
C ARG A 37 -0.23 0.87 7.51
N TYR A 38 -0.05 -0.30 6.89
CA TYR A 38 -0.90 -1.46 7.11
C TYR A 38 -0.60 -2.20 8.40
N SER A 39 -1.63 -2.89 8.93
CA SER A 39 -1.44 -3.88 9.98
C SER A 39 -0.53 -5.01 9.49
N GLU A 40 0.04 -5.76 10.44
CA GLU A 40 0.88 -6.92 10.13
C GLU A 40 0.13 -7.94 9.26
N SER A 41 -1.11 -8.29 9.63
CA SER A 41 -1.95 -9.21 8.86
C SER A 41 -2.21 -8.78 7.41
N VAL A 42 -2.45 -7.48 7.17
CA VAL A 42 -2.68 -6.97 5.81
C VAL A 42 -1.40 -6.95 4.99
N LYS A 43 -0.25 -6.64 5.62
CA LYS A 43 1.06 -6.76 4.98
C LYS A 43 1.36 -8.20 4.56
N GLU A 44 1.14 -9.17 5.45
CA GLU A 44 1.38 -10.59 5.17
C GLU A 44 0.54 -11.08 4.00
N ASN A 45 -0.76 -10.76 3.99
CA ASN A 45 -1.65 -11.11 2.88
C ASN A 45 -1.18 -10.49 1.56
N LEU A 46 -0.77 -9.22 1.56
CA LEU A 46 -0.24 -8.56 0.37
C LEU A 46 1.05 -9.25 -0.12
N LEU A 47 1.98 -9.54 0.79
CA LEU A 47 3.22 -10.24 0.46
C LEU A 47 2.96 -11.64 -0.09
N GLN A 48 1.96 -12.34 0.44
CA GLN A 48 1.54 -13.64 -0.07
C GLN A 48 0.98 -13.54 -1.49
N VAL A 49 0.17 -12.53 -1.79
CA VAL A 49 -0.31 -12.31 -3.17
C VAL A 49 0.86 -11.99 -4.09
N LEU A 50 1.75 -11.07 -3.70
CA LEU A 50 2.92 -10.70 -4.51
C LEU A 50 3.86 -11.88 -4.75
N SER A 51 4.00 -12.80 -3.78
CA SER A 51 4.82 -13.99 -3.96
C SER A 51 4.25 -14.96 -5.00
N THR A 52 2.92 -15.05 -5.15
CA THR A 52 2.31 -15.87 -6.22
C THR A 52 2.63 -15.40 -7.64
N ILE A 53 3.07 -14.15 -7.80
CA ILE A 53 3.37 -13.52 -9.09
C ILE A 53 4.82 -13.03 -9.17
N SER A 54 5.71 -13.50 -8.29
CA SER A 54 7.07 -12.98 -8.11
C SER A 54 7.90 -12.97 -9.41
N GLU A 55 7.80 -14.03 -10.21
CA GLU A 55 8.50 -14.15 -11.51
C GLU A 55 8.10 -13.09 -12.54
N ARG A 56 6.95 -12.44 -12.34
CA ARG A 56 6.40 -11.42 -13.23
C ARG A 56 6.27 -10.07 -12.54
N LEU A 57 6.92 -9.89 -11.39
CA LEU A 57 6.89 -8.64 -10.65
C LEU A 57 8.05 -7.73 -11.07
N TRP A 58 7.76 -6.46 -11.31
CA TRP A 58 8.76 -5.47 -11.67
C TRP A 58 8.56 -4.15 -10.93
N ILE A 59 9.66 -3.47 -10.62
CA ILE A 59 9.66 -2.15 -9.99
C ILE A 59 10.44 -1.20 -10.89
N PRO A 60 9.80 -0.14 -11.44
CA PRO A 60 10.50 0.88 -12.20
C PRO A 60 11.51 1.63 -11.33
N HIS A 61 12.61 2.09 -11.92
CA HIS A 61 13.60 2.92 -11.22
C HIS A 61 12.95 4.13 -10.50
N GLN A 62 12.02 4.81 -11.18
CA GLN A 62 11.34 5.97 -10.60
C GLN A 62 10.54 5.61 -9.35
N ALA A 63 9.78 4.51 -9.38
CA ALA A 63 9.03 4.03 -8.22
C ALA A 63 9.96 3.64 -7.06
N ALA A 64 11.09 2.98 -7.37
CA ALA A 64 12.10 2.65 -6.37
C ALA A 64 12.75 3.91 -5.75
N LEU A 65 13.06 4.92 -6.56
CA LEU A 65 13.62 6.19 -6.11
C LEU A 65 12.64 6.93 -5.18
N GLU A 66 11.37 7.05 -5.60
CA GLU A 66 10.31 7.68 -4.80
C GLU A 66 10.08 6.94 -3.49
N TYR A 67 10.08 5.61 -3.51
CA TYR A 67 10.02 4.80 -2.29
C TYR A 67 11.19 5.13 -1.36
N GLN A 68 12.43 5.14 -1.88
CA GLN A 68 13.62 5.40 -1.07
C GLN A 68 13.62 6.79 -0.43
N GLN A 69 13.16 7.81 -1.17
CA GLN A 69 13.07 9.19 -0.68
C GLN A 69 12.00 9.34 0.41
N ASN A 70 10.86 8.67 0.26
CA ASN A 70 9.69 8.92 1.11
C ASN A 70 9.54 7.95 2.30
N ARG A 71 10.24 6.80 2.31
CA ARG A 71 10.02 5.74 3.32
C ARG A 71 10.15 6.23 4.76
N LEU A 72 11.17 7.02 5.09
CA LEU A 72 11.42 7.48 6.46
C LEU A 72 10.35 8.46 6.94
N THR A 73 9.91 9.36 6.05
CA THR A 73 8.81 10.28 6.31
C THR A 73 7.53 9.52 6.62
N VAL A 74 7.16 8.55 5.79
CA VAL A 74 5.94 7.74 5.98
C VAL A 74 5.98 6.95 7.30
N ILE A 75 7.13 6.36 7.66
CA ILE A 75 7.31 5.68 8.94
C ILE A 75 7.12 6.65 10.11
N SER A 76 7.76 7.82 10.04
CA SER A 76 7.66 8.84 11.09
C SER A 76 6.22 9.35 11.26
N GLU A 77 5.50 9.61 10.16
CA GLU A 77 4.09 9.98 10.18
C GLU A 77 3.23 8.92 10.87
N GLN A 78 3.47 7.64 10.58
CA GLN A 78 2.70 6.56 11.17
C GLN A 78 2.93 6.47 12.69
N LEU A 79 4.17 6.59 13.15
CA LEU A 79 4.49 6.61 14.57
C LEU A 79 3.86 7.81 15.30
N LYS A 80 3.88 8.99 14.67
CA LYS A 80 3.27 10.19 15.23
C LYS A 80 1.76 10.05 15.41
N LYS A 81 1.05 9.46 14.43
CA LYS A 81 -0.39 9.19 14.57
C LYS A 81 -0.71 8.33 15.79
N PHE A 82 0.11 7.31 16.06
CA PHE A 82 -0.04 6.50 17.27
C PHE A 82 0.18 7.30 18.55
N SER A 83 1.21 8.17 18.59
CA SER A 83 1.43 9.02 19.77
C SER A 83 0.31 10.02 20.00
N ASP A 84 -0.24 10.59 18.92
CA ASP A 84 -1.33 11.56 19.00
C ASP A 84 -2.62 10.91 19.52
N VAL A 85 -2.95 9.70 19.05
CA VAL A 85 -4.08 8.92 19.58
C VAL A 85 -3.88 8.58 21.06
N LYS A 86 -2.66 8.16 21.45
CA LYS A 86 -2.34 7.87 22.85
C LYS A 86 -2.53 9.09 23.74
N LYS A 87 -2.10 10.26 23.27
CA LYS A 87 -2.29 11.53 23.99
C LYS A 87 -3.77 11.85 24.18
N ILE A 88 -4.58 11.73 23.13
CA ILE A 88 -6.02 11.98 23.18
C ILE A 88 -6.71 11.06 24.21
N ILE A 89 -6.33 9.78 24.27
CA ILE A 89 -6.87 8.83 25.26
C ILE A 89 -6.50 9.24 26.69
N ASN A 90 -5.22 9.59 26.93
CA ASN A 90 -4.77 10.03 28.25
C ASN A 90 -5.46 11.33 28.71
N ASP A 91 -5.64 12.28 27.79
CA ASP A 91 -6.32 13.54 28.09
C ASP A 91 -7.79 13.31 28.47
N MET A 92 -8.47 12.34 27.84
CA MET A 92 -9.83 11.92 28.23
C MET A 92 -9.86 11.23 29.60
N GLU A 93 -8.92 10.32 29.88
CA GLU A 93 -8.86 9.61 31.16
C GLU A 93 -8.67 10.58 32.33
N ASN A 94 -7.76 11.54 32.20
CA ASN A 94 -7.54 12.60 33.18
C ASN A 94 -8.78 13.49 33.35
N GLY A 95 -9.49 13.79 32.26
CA GLY A 95 -10.74 14.54 32.30
C GLY A 95 -11.83 13.84 33.10
N VAL A 96 -11.98 12.52 32.93
CA VAL A 96 -12.96 11.71 33.68
C VAL A 96 -12.57 11.61 35.15
N GLN A 97 -11.28 11.38 35.47
CA GLN A 97 -10.81 11.30 36.86
C GLN A 97 -10.98 12.61 37.63
N ASN A 98 -10.82 13.76 36.98
CA ASN A 98 -11.03 15.08 37.59
C ASN A 98 -12.52 15.49 37.70
N SER A 99 -13.43 14.68 37.16
CA SER A 99 -14.88 14.93 37.17
C SER A 99 -15.63 14.18 38.28
N PHE A 100 -14.92 13.41 39.12
CA PHE A 100 -15.41 12.73 40.32
C PHE A 100 -14.64 13.21 41.55
#